data_AF-A0A3B0Y8Z2-F1
#
_entry.id   AF-A0A3B0Y8Z2-F1
#
_cell.length_a   1.000
_cell.length_b   1.000
_cell.length_c   1.000
_cell.angle_alpha   90.00
_cell.angle_beta   90.00
_cell.angle_gamma   90.00
#
_symmetry.space_group_name_H-M   'P 1'
#
loop_
_entity.id
_entity.type
_entity.pdbx_description
1 polymer ?
#
loop_
_entity_poly.entity_id
_entity_poly.type
_entity_poly.pdbx_seq_one_letter_code
_entity_poly.pdbx_strand_id
1 'polypeptide(L)' 'MSVSEFFNMGGYAVYVWPSYGLTAIVLGWVFVSPIISKKNIIKQLRIKYRQQERQANAEQSVAPGRE' A
#
# COMPACT_ATOMS: atom_id res chain seq x y z
N MET A 1 26.44 -28.68 -14.98
CA MET A 1 25.28 -28.05 -15.62
C MET A 1 25.15 -26.68 -15.01
N SER A 2 25.57 -25.63 -15.72
CA SER A 2 25.68 -24.29 -15.16
C SER A 2 24.36 -23.54 -15.28
N VAL A 3 24.09 -22.62 -14.34
CA VAL A 3 22.91 -21.75 -14.40
C VAL A 3 22.88 -20.98 -15.72
N SER A 4 24.04 -20.60 -16.28
CA SER A 4 24.14 -19.95 -17.58
C SER A 4 23.68 -20.80 -18.76
N GLU A 5 23.77 -22.14 -18.72
CA GLU A 5 23.21 -23.02 -19.77
C GLU A 5 21.68 -23.04 -19.74
N PHE A 6 21.05 -22.92 -18.57
CA PHE A 6 19.58 -22.82 -18.45
C PHE A 6 19.04 -21.48 -18.97
N PHE A 7 19.79 -20.40 -18.79
CA PHE A 7 19.48 -19.09 -19.38
C PHE A 7 19.92 -18.97 -20.84
N ASN A 8 20.83 -19.82 -21.33
CA ASN A 8 21.31 -19.84 -22.72
C ASN A 8 21.09 -21.21 -23.37
N MET A 9 19.90 -21.80 -23.22
CA MET A 9 19.47 -22.91 -24.09
C MET A 9 19.13 -22.33 -25.48
N GLY A 10 20.15 -21.98 -26.26
CA GLY A 10 20.02 -21.63 -27.68
C GLY A 10 19.08 -20.47 -28.01
N GLY A 11 18.94 -19.47 -27.13
CA GLY A 11 18.16 -18.24 -27.39
C GLY A 11 16.68 -18.27 -26.96
N TYR A 12 16.14 -19.42 -26.52
CA TYR A 12 14.72 -19.53 -26.15
C TYR A 12 14.36 -18.86 -24.82
N ALA A 13 15.31 -18.75 -23.90
CA ALA A 13 15.08 -18.15 -22.58
C ALA A 13 14.57 -16.70 -22.68
N VAL A 14 15.02 -15.94 -23.68
CA VAL A 14 14.62 -14.54 -23.90
C VAL A 14 13.12 -14.40 -24.20
N TYR A 15 12.46 -15.45 -24.71
CA TYR A 15 11.02 -15.45 -24.99
C TYR A 15 10.19 -15.86 -23.78
N VAL A 16 10.77 -16.65 -22.87
CA VAL A 16 10.06 -17.27 -21.75
C VAL A 16 10.10 -16.38 -20.51
N TRP A 17 11.28 -15.82 -20.20
CA TRP A 17 11.49 -14.96 -19.03
C TRP A 17 10.61 -13.71 -18.96
N PRO A 18 10.30 -12.99 -20.06
CA PRO A 18 9.39 -11.85 -20.02
C PRO A 18 7.99 -12.23 -19.53
N SER A 19 7.47 -13.40 -19.91
CA SER A 19 6.17 -13.89 -19.43
C SER A 19 6.19 -14.12 -17.92
N TYR A 20 7.23 -14.78 -17.40
CA TYR A 20 7.41 -14.96 -15.96
C TYR A 20 7.64 -13.64 -15.22
N GLY A 21 8.40 -12.71 -15.80
CA GLY A 21 8.62 -11.38 -15.26
C GLY A 21 7.33 -10.57 -15.20
N LEU A 22 6.51 -10.63 -16.24
CA LEU A 22 5.20 -9.98 -16.28
C LEU A 22 4.27 -10.57 -15.23
N THR A 23 4.22 -11.90 -15.10
CA THR A 23 3.46 -12.56 -14.03
C THR A 23 3.94 -12.14 -12.64
N ALA A 24 5.26 -12.09 -12.41
CA ALA A 24 5.83 -11.65 -11.14
C ALA A 24 5.50 -10.18 -10.84
N ILE A 25 5.52 -9.29 -11.85
CA ILE A 25 5.13 -7.89 -11.71
C ILE A 25 3.65 -7.78 -11.35
N VAL A 26 2.77 -8.50 -12.05
CA VAL A 26 1.33 -8.48 -11.78
C VAL A 26 1.03 -9.02 -10.37
N LEU A 27 1.65 -10.14 -9.98
CA LEU A 27 1.51 -10.69 -8.63
C LEU A 27 2.04 -9.73 -7.57
N GLY A 28 3.21 -9.14 -7.80
CA GLY A 28 3.79 -8.12 -6.92
C GLY A 28 2.87 -6.91 -6.78
N TRP A 29 2.27 -6.44 -7.88
CA TRP A 29 1.33 -5.33 -7.88
C TRP A 29 0.07 -5.64 -7.07
N VAL A 30 -0.51 -6.83 -7.27
CA VAL A 30 -1.69 -7.30 -6.52
C VAL A 30 -1.38 -7.43 -5.03
N PHE A 31 -0.16 -7.86 -4.67
CA PHE A 31 0.26 -7.98 -3.27
C PHE A 31 0.56 -6.63 -2.61
N VAL A 32 1.15 -5.69 -3.36
CA VAL A 32 1.56 -4.36 -2.85
C VAL A 32 0.36 -3.40 -2.77
N SER A 33 -0.60 -3.51 -3.68
CA SER A 33 -1.83 -2.69 -3.70
C SER A 33 -2.59 -2.61 -2.36
N PRO A 34 -2.91 -3.73 -1.67
CA PRO A 34 -3.59 -3.70 -0.39
C PRO A 34 -2.71 -3.12 0.74
N ILE A 35 -1.39 -3.31 0.67
CA ILE A 35 -0.44 -2.77 1.67
C ILE A 35 -0.43 -1.24 1.59
N ILE A 36 -0.37 -0.68 0.37
CA ILE A 36 -0.41 0.78 0.17
C ILE A 36 -1.77 1.35 0.58
N SER A 37 -2.85 0.67 0.20
CA SER A 37 -4.23 1.12 0.49
C SER A 37 -4.52 1.18 2.00
N LYS A 38 -4.04 0.21 2.78
CA LYS A 38 -4.17 0.22 4.25
C LYS A 38 -3.52 1.44 4.89
N LYS A 39 -2.32 1.83 4.44
CA LYS A 39 -1.60 3.00 4.96
C LYS A 39 -2.38 4.29 4.70
N ASN A 40 -3.01 4.41 3.54
CA ASN A 40 -3.82 5.57 3.18
C ASN A 40 -5.09 5.68 4.04
N ILE A 41 -5.79 4.58 4.28
CA ILE A 41 -7.01 4.56 5.11
C ILE A 41 -6.70 4.96 6.55
N ILE A 42 -5.65 4.38 7.15
CA ILE A 42 -5.25 4.70 8.53
C ILE A 42 -4.84 6.17 8.67
N LYS A 43 -4.13 6.71 7.68
CA LYS A 43 -3.75 8.13 7.66
C LYS A 43 -4.96 9.05 7.63
N GLN A 44 -5.99 8.70 6.87
CA GLN A 44 -7.23 9.48 6.82
C GLN A 44 -8.03 9.41 8.12
N LEU A 45 -8.09 8.25 8.77
CA LEU A 45 -8.74 8.11 10.08
C LEU A 45 -8.06 9.01 11.12
N ARG A 46 -6.73 9.02 11.20
CA ARG A 46 -5.98 9.84 12.17
C ARG A 46 -6.30 11.34 12.06
N ILE A 47 -6.50 11.85 10.84
CA ILE A 47 -6.83 13.26 10.62
C ILE A 47 -8.25 13.57 11.10
N LYS A 48 -9.22 12.68 10.84
CA LYS A 48 -10.62 12.85 11.28
C LYS A 48 -10.77 12.82 12.80
N TYR A 49 -10.11 11.88 13.48
CA TYR A 49 -10.16 11.79 14.95
C TYR A 49 -9.65 13.07 15.64
N ARG A 50 -8.55 13.65 15.13
CA ARG A 50 -7.99 14.90 15.67
C ARG A 50 -8.94 16.09 15.55
N GLN A 51 -9.79 16.11 14.52
CA GLN A 51 -10.78 17.17 14.35
C GLN A 51 -11.96 17.00 15.30
N GLN A 52 -12.41 15.76 15.53
CA GLN A 52 -13.48 15.46 16.48
C GLN A 52 -13.08 15.79 17.93
N GLU A 53 -11.86 15.46 18.36
CA GLU A 53 -11.37 15.84 19.70
C GLU A 53 -11.36 17.36 19.90
N ARG A 54 -10.99 18.12 18.85
CA ARG A 54 -11.01 19.59 18.91
C ARG A 54 -12.42 20.16 18.99
N GLN A 55 -13.38 19.54 18.30
CA GLN A 55 -14.79 19.96 18.37
C GLN A 55 -15.40 19.63 19.73
N ALA A 56 -15.17 18.42 20.26
CA ALA A 56 -15.65 18.03 21.59
C ALA A 56 -15.07 18.91 22.70
N ASN A 57 -13.78 19.26 22.61
CA ASN A 57 -13.14 20.16 23.57
C ASN A 57 -13.58 21.63 23.37
N ALA A 58 -13.81 22.06 22.13
CA ALA A 58 -14.37 23.38 21.84
C ALA A 58 -15.80 23.53 22.37
N GLU A 59 -16.67 22.53 22.15
CA GLU A 59 -18.03 22.48 22.71
C GLU A 59 -18.04 22.46 24.24
N GLN A 60 -17.11 21.77 24.89
CA GLN A 60 -16.95 21.81 26.35
C GLN A 60 -16.41 23.16 26.85
N SER A 61 -15.52 23.82 26.10
CA SER A 61 -14.98 25.13 26.45
C SER A 61 -15.95 26.30 26.21
N VAL A 62 -16.94 26.13 25.32
CA VAL A 62 -18.00 27.11 25.00
C VAL A 62 -19.24 26.94 25.89
N ALA A 63 -19.21 26.00 26.84
CA ALA A 63 -20.13 25.97 27.97
C ALA A 63 -19.49 26.55 29.26
N PRO A 64 -19.12 27.85 29.32
CA PRO A 64 -18.86 28.49 30.59
C PRO A 64 -20.20 28.84 31.26
N GLY A 65 -20.36 28.33 32.48
CA GLY A 65 -21.13 28.90 33.59
C GLY A 65 -22.40 29.69 33.24
N ARG A 66 -23.55 29.02 33.34
CA ARG A 66 -24.80 29.67 33.74
C ARG A 66 -25.09 29.35 35.21
N GLU A 67 -24.16 29.55 36.13
CA GLU A 67 -24.43 29.59 37.58
C GLU A 67 -23.46 30.56 38.27
#